data_AF-A0A9Q3EQ37-F1
#
_entry.id   AF-A0A9Q3EQ37-F1
#
_cell.length_a   1.000
_cell.length_b   1.000
_cell.length_c   1.000
_cell.angle_alpha   90.00
_cell.angle_beta   90.00
_cell.angle_gamma   90.00
#
_symmetry.space_group_name_H-M   'P 1'
#
loop_
_entity.id
_entity.type
_entity.pdbx_description
1 polymer ?
#
loop_
_entity_poly.entity_id
_entity_poly.type
_entity_poly.pdbx_seq_one_letter_code
_entity_poly.pdbx_strand_id
1 'polypeptide(L)'
;MSSKVLTRRQARWAEFLSEFHFSITYHPGHLATIPDSLSRRDDIYPEKGEDFISKNPMNFQLLIKKDEVQPSRYFAVKVESFSNLIDSIKMALWQDSQYRSILQELGKGISIQDYSLDYSSQLLLFKDWVEVPNDPTIQLSILQKCHDYPLAGHPGQEKTLKLVKWDFHWSGMTQFIKDYVSSCQQCSRNKNIHHKKFVFLKPLPIPNGPWICLYGFHHSPATVQFI
;
A
#
# COMPACT_ATOMS: atom_id res chain seq x y z
N MET A 1 34.32 22.63 -31.26
CA MET A 1 33.16 21.99 -30.61
C MET A 1 33.65 20.72 -29.93
N SER A 2 33.53 20.62 -28.61
CA SER A 2 33.89 19.39 -27.87
C SER A 2 32.88 18.31 -28.20
N SER A 3 33.27 17.25 -28.93
CA SER A 3 32.38 16.12 -29.14
C SER A 3 32.22 15.40 -27.79
N LYS A 4 31.00 15.36 -27.28
CA LYS A 4 30.67 14.60 -26.07
C LYS A 4 30.33 13.18 -26.51
N VAL A 5 31.03 12.19 -25.97
CA VAL A 5 30.73 10.78 -26.20
C VAL A 5 29.32 10.47 -25.68
N LEU A 6 28.44 9.95 -26.54
CA LEU A 6 27.08 9.56 -26.15
C LEU A 6 27.10 8.30 -25.28
N THR A 7 26.22 8.23 -24.29
CA THR A 7 25.97 7.00 -23.53
C THR A 7 25.28 5.94 -24.40
N ARG A 8 25.40 4.64 -24.05
CA ARG A 8 24.71 3.55 -24.77
C ARG A 8 23.21 3.78 -24.93
N ARG A 9 22.56 4.36 -23.92
CA ARG A 9 21.12 4.69 -23.97
C ARG A 9 20.85 5.79 -25.00
N GLN A 10 21.63 6.86 -24.98
CA GLN A 10 21.49 7.96 -25.94
C GLN A 10 21.76 7.52 -27.38
N ALA A 11 22.74 6.65 -27.61
CA ALA A 11 23.04 6.09 -28.92
C ALA A 11 21.84 5.30 -29.50
N ARG A 12 21.21 4.43 -28.70
CA ARG A 12 20.01 3.68 -29.14
C ARG A 12 18.82 4.60 -29.47
N TRP A 13 18.63 5.66 -28.68
CA TRP A 13 17.59 6.64 -28.98
C TRP A 13 17.90 7.48 -30.22
N ALA A 14 19.18 7.84 -30.44
CA ALA A 14 19.59 8.56 -31.64
C ALA A 14 19.39 7.71 -32.90
N GLU A 15 19.73 6.41 -32.85
CA GLU A 15 19.49 5.45 -33.92
C GLU A 15 17.99 5.33 -34.23
N PHE A 16 17.15 5.10 -33.23
CA PHE A 16 15.70 5.04 -33.41
C PHE A 16 15.11 6.33 -33.98
N LEU A 17 15.50 7.50 -33.46
CA LEU A 17 14.96 8.77 -33.92
C LEU A 17 15.41 9.08 -35.35
N SER A 18 16.56 8.59 -35.80
CA SER A 18 17.07 8.80 -37.16
C SER A 18 16.18 8.20 -38.26
N GLU A 19 15.30 7.26 -37.92
CA GLU A 19 14.31 6.68 -38.83
C GLU A 19 13.18 7.65 -39.17
N PHE A 20 13.03 8.75 -38.42
CA PHE A 20 11.96 9.72 -38.59
C PHE A 20 12.48 11.05 -39.16
N HIS A 21 11.63 11.76 -39.91
CA HIS A 21 11.92 13.11 -40.38
C HIS A 21 11.40 14.14 -39.36
N PHE A 22 12.29 14.72 -38.56
CA PHE A 22 11.90 15.69 -37.52
C PHE A 22 12.90 16.84 -37.42
N SER A 23 12.45 17.96 -36.85
CA SER A 23 13.30 19.11 -36.52
C SER A 23 13.26 19.35 -35.01
N ILE A 24 14.43 19.56 -34.40
CA ILE A 24 14.52 19.89 -32.97
C ILE A 24 14.57 21.42 -32.86
N THR A 25 13.46 22.03 -32.45
CA THR A 25 13.41 23.46 -32.13
C THR A 25 13.52 23.68 -30.63
N TYR A 26 14.55 24.38 -30.18
CA TYR A 26 14.70 24.75 -28.77
C TYR A 26 13.63 25.77 -28.36
N HIS A 27 12.85 25.45 -27.34
CA HIS A 27 11.91 26.37 -26.70
C HIS A 27 12.40 26.70 -25.28
N PRO A 28 12.72 27.98 -24.98
CA PRO A 28 13.10 28.42 -23.64
C PRO A 28 12.03 28.08 -22.59
N GLY A 29 12.43 27.57 -21.43
CA GLY A 29 11.51 27.04 -20.41
C GLY A 29 10.48 28.05 -19.86
N HIS A 30 10.81 29.34 -19.83
CA HIS A 30 9.85 30.39 -19.43
C HIS A 30 8.68 30.55 -20.43
N LEU A 31 8.88 30.17 -21.69
CA LEU A 31 7.84 30.12 -22.72
C LEU A 31 7.07 28.78 -22.74
N ALA A 32 7.53 27.78 -21.97
CA ALA A 32 6.94 26.46 -21.84
C ALA A 32 6.11 26.33 -20.56
N THR A 33 5.16 27.24 -20.35
CA THR A 33 4.46 27.42 -19.07
C THR A 33 3.46 26.29 -18.71
N ILE A 34 3.20 25.30 -19.59
CA ILE A 34 2.25 24.21 -19.32
C ILE A 34 2.66 22.88 -20.02
N PRO A 35 3.05 21.83 -19.28
CA PRO A 35 3.11 20.47 -19.83
C PRO A 35 1.79 19.69 -19.63
N ASP A 36 1.53 18.83 -20.62
CA ASP A 36 0.52 17.76 -20.72
C ASP A 36 -0.84 18.08 -21.38
N SER A 37 -1.13 17.29 -22.42
CA SER A 37 -2.26 17.33 -23.36
C SER A 37 -3.66 17.12 -22.76
N LEU A 38 -3.78 16.70 -21.49
CA LEU A 38 -5.06 16.56 -20.80
C LEU A 38 -5.58 17.87 -20.19
N SER A 39 -4.82 18.96 -20.28
CA SER A 39 -5.18 20.26 -19.71
C SER A 39 -5.89 21.21 -20.69
N ARG A 40 -6.09 20.85 -21.97
CA ARG A 40 -6.61 21.76 -23.01
C ARG A 40 -8.06 21.45 -23.39
N ARG A 41 -8.98 21.85 -22.53
CA ARG A 41 -10.39 22.00 -22.88
C ARG A 41 -10.71 23.50 -22.85
N ASP A 42 -10.97 24.08 -24.02
CA ASP A 42 -11.11 25.54 -24.17
C ASP A 42 -12.33 26.10 -23.41
N ASP A 43 -13.32 25.24 -23.12
CA ASP A 43 -14.49 25.53 -22.29
C ASP A 43 -14.17 25.78 -20.80
N ILE A 44 -12.95 25.44 -20.36
CA ILE A 44 -12.55 25.44 -18.94
C ILE A 44 -11.70 26.68 -18.55
N TYR A 45 -11.13 27.39 -19.52
CA TYR A 45 -10.25 28.54 -19.25
C TYR A 45 -11.03 29.86 -19.23
N PRO A 46 -10.83 30.73 -18.22
CA PRO A 46 -11.47 32.03 -18.18
C PRO A 46 -10.95 32.94 -19.29
N GLU A 47 -11.83 33.77 -19.83
CA GLU A 47 -11.42 34.85 -20.74
C GLU A 47 -10.79 36.02 -19.95
N LYS A 48 -10.13 36.95 -20.65
CA LYS A 48 -9.47 38.09 -20.00
C LYS A 48 -10.45 38.84 -19.07
N GLY A 49 -10.21 38.74 -17.76
CA GLY A 49 -11.02 39.41 -16.72
C GLY A 49 -11.99 38.50 -15.99
N GLU A 50 -12.10 37.23 -16.35
CA GLU A 50 -12.86 36.21 -15.61
C GLU A 50 -11.94 35.40 -14.68
N ASP A 51 -12.49 34.92 -13.57
CA ASP A 51 -11.76 34.05 -12.65
C ASP A 51 -11.96 32.56 -13.00
N PHE A 52 -10.94 31.74 -12.74
CA PHE A 52 -11.01 30.30 -12.99
C PHE A 52 -12.14 29.59 -12.22
N ILE A 53 -12.51 30.13 -11.05
CA ILE A 53 -13.56 29.58 -10.19
C ILE A 53 -14.94 29.71 -10.84
N SER A 54 -15.19 30.81 -11.58
CA SER A 54 -16.48 31.02 -12.26
C SER A 54 -16.62 30.19 -13.52
N LYS A 55 -15.53 30.00 -14.28
CA LYS A 55 -15.53 29.20 -15.53
C LYS A 55 -15.52 27.70 -15.26
N ASN A 56 -14.85 27.26 -14.19
CA ASN A 56 -14.74 25.85 -13.82
C ASN A 56 -14.99 25.60 -12.32
N PRO A 57 -16.25 25.70 -11.86
CA PRO A 57 -16.61 25.50 -10.46
C PRO A 57 -16.37 24.06 -9.99
N MET A 58 -16.39 23.08 -10.90
CA MET A 58 -16.25 21.66 -10.57
C MET A 58 -14.83 21.24 -10.22
N ASN A 59 -13.79 21.87 -10.80
CA ASN A 59 -12.39 21.52 -10.47
C ASN A 59 -11.95 21.96 -9.06
N PHE A 60 -12.63 22.95 -8.49
CA PHE A 60 -12.35 23.45 -7.13
C PHE A 60 -13.35 22.90 -6.11
N GLN A 61 -14.31 22.09 -6.55
CA GLN A 61 -15.15 21.36 -5.63
C GLN A 61 -14.28 20.31 -4.94
N LEU A 62 -13.96 20.55 -3.67
CA LEU A 62 -13.35 19.53 -2.83
C LEU A 62 -14.24 18.27 -2.93
N LEU A 63 -13.72 17.23 -3.60
CA LEU A 63 -14.41 15.95 -3.75
C LEU A 63 -14.74 15.32 -2.40
N ILE A 64 -13.99 15.73 -1.37
CA ILE A 64 -14.17 15.29 0.01
C ILE A 64 -14.53 16.52 0.83
N LYS A 65 -15.76 16.61 1.32
CA LYS A 65 -16.20 17.76 2.12
C LYS A 65 -15.49 17.71 3.47
N LYS A 66 -15.22 18.88 4.08
CA LYS A 66 -14.55 18.94 5.39
C LYS A 66 -15.30 18.15 6.47
N ASP A 67 -16.62 18.06 6.36
CA ASP A 67 -17.47 17.30 7.28
C ASP A 67 -17.37 15.76 7.09
N GLU A 68 -16.77 15.32 5.99
CA GLU A 68 -16.51 13.91 5.67
C GLU A 68 -15.06 13.51 6.01
N VAL A 69 -14.21 14.47 6.37
CA VAL A 69 -12.81 14.22 6.80
C VAL A 69 -12.73 14.31 8.32
N GLN A 70 -12.91 13.17 8.98
CA GLN A 70 -12.24 12.98 10.27
C GLN A 70 -10.74 12.87 9.99
N PRO A 71 -9.88 13.63 10.68
CA PRO A 71 -8.44 13.61 10.45
C PRO A 71 -7.81 12.34 11.04
N SER A 72 -8.19 11.18 10.55
CA SER A 72 -7.51 9.92 10.81
C SER A 72 -6.83 9.51 9.51
N ARG A 73 -5.55 9.86 9.39
CA ARG A 73 -4.72 9.73 8.17
C ARG A 73 -4.55 8.30 7.64
N TYR A 74 -5.20 7.29 8.24
CA TYR A 74 -5.24 5.89 7.76
C TYR A 74 -6.56 5.14 8.03
N PHE A 75 -7.64 5.79 8.49
CA PHE A 75 -8.80 5.09 9.06
C PHE A 75 -10.05 5.14 8.14
N ALA A 76 -9.96 4.52 6.97
CA ALA A 76 -11.15 4.06 6.25
C ALA A 76 -11.60 2.67 6.73
N VAL A 77 -11.11 2.16 7.87
CA VAL A 77 -11.86 1.17 8.64
C VAL A 77 -12.82 1.97 9.52
N LYS A 78 -13.98 2.32 8.96
CA LYS A 78 -15.06 3.05 9.65
C LYS A 78 -15.13 2.67 11.13
N VAL A 79 -15.04 3.67 12.01
CA VAL A 79 -15.07 3.59 13.49
C VAL A 79 -16.29 2.80 14.03
N GLU A 80 -17.34 2.61 13.24
CA GLU A 80 -18.46 1.69 13.55
C GLU A 80 -18.02 0.22 13.68
N SER A 81 -16.89 -0.19 13.11
CA SER A 81 -16.45 -1.59 13.12
C SER A 81 -15.85 -2.01 14.46
N PHE A 82 -15.27 -1.10 15.25
CA PHE A 82 -14.52 -1.46 16.46
C PHE A 82 -15.32 -1.41 17.76
N SER A 83 -16.53 -0.85 17.82
CA SER A 83 -17.33 -0.75 19.06
C SER A 83 -17.53 -2.11 19.74
N ASN A 84 -18.02 -3.10 19.00
CA ASN A 84 -18.22 -4.47 19.51
C ASN A 84 -16.90 -5.12 19.94
N LEU A 85 -15.78 -4.76 19.30
CA LEU A 85 -14.47 -5.27 19.66
C LEU A 85 -13.98 -4.66 20.97
N ILE A 86 -14.15 -3.35 21.14
CA ILE A 86 -13.80 -2.63 22.36
C ILE A 86 -14.59 -3.18 23.54
N ASP A 87 -15.88 -3.46 23.36
CA ASP A 87 -16.70 -4.07 24.42
C ASP A 87 -16.24 -5.49 24.75
N SER A 88 -15.80 -6.25 23.74
CA SER A 88 -15.22 -7.60 23.94
C SER A 88 -13.88 -7.54 24.69
N ILE A 89 -13.02 -6.56 24.37
CA ILE A 89 -11.77 -6.29 25.09
C ILE A 89 -12.04 -5.95 26.55
N LYS A 90 -13.02 -5.08 26.82
CA LYS A 90 -13.43 -4.74 28.19
C LYS A 90 -13.86 -5.99 28.94
N MET A 91 -14.78 -6.78 28.39
CA MET A 91 -15.25 -7.99 29.06
C MET A 91 -14.11 -8.97 29.35
N ALA A 92 -13.19 -9.18 28.41
CA ALA A 92 -12.04 -10.05 28.60
C ALA A 92 -11.07 -9.52 29.66
N LEU A 93 -10.78 -8.22 29.69
CA LEU A 93 -9.96 -7.59 30.73
C LEU A 93 -10.57 -7.77 32.13
N TRP A 94 -11.89 -7.70 32.25
CA TRP A 94 -12.59 -7.90 33.52
C TRP A 94 -12.59 -9.35 34.01
N GLN A 95 -12.52 -10.31 33.09
CA GLN A 95 -12.46 -11.75 33.41
C GLN A 95 -11.07 -12.19 33.85
N ASP A 96 -10.02 -11.59 33.29
CA ASP A 96 -8.65 -11.91 33.64
C ASP A 96 -8.27 -11.43 35.04
N SER A 97 -7.78 -12.34 35.87
CA SER A 97 -7.41 -12.06 37.27
C SER A 97 -6.28 -11.04 37.39
N GLN A 98 -5.30 -11.07 36.47
CA GLN A 98 -4.15 -10.18 36.44
C GLN A 98 -4.54 -8.74 36.09
N TYR A 99 -5.35 -8.55 35.04
CA TYR A 99 -5.80 -7.21 34.66
C TYR A 99 -6.81 -6.65 35.65
N ARG A 100 -7.61 -7.51 36.29
CA ARG A 100 -8.53 -7.08 37.35
C ARG A 100 -7.82 -6.47 38.56
N SER A 101 -6.69 -7.05 39.01
CA SER A 101 -5.92 -6.45 40.11
C SER A 101 -5.33 -5.09 39.71
N ILE A 102 -4.80 -4.98 38.49
CA ILE A 102 -4.27 -3.72 37.93
C ILE A 102 -5.36 -2.65 37.87
N LEU A 103 -6.56 -2.99 37.36
CA LEU A 103 -7.70 -2.07 37.30
C LEU A 103 -8.15 -1.60 38.68
N GLN A 104 -8.14 -2.47 39.69
CA GLN A 104 -8.49 -2.10 41.06
C GLN A 104 -7.45 -1.20 41.73
N GLU A 105 -6.17 -1.43 41.48
CA GLU A 105 -5.07 -0.60 41.99
C GLU A 105 -5.07 0.79 41.36
N LEU A 106 -5.25 0.87 40.03
CA LEU A 106 -5.43 2.14 39.31
C LEU A 106 -6.68 2.89 39.77
N GLY A 107 -7.78 2.16 40.04
CA GLY A 107 -9.02 2.73 40.58
C GLY A 107 -8.87 3.34 41.97
N LYS A 108 -7.89 2.89 42.77
CA LYS A 108 -7.53 3.45 44.08
C LYS A 108 -6.57 4.64 43.98
N GLY A 109 -6.17 5.04 42.77
CA GLY A 109 -5.23 6.13 42.54
C GLY A 109 -3.76 5.74 42.71
N ILE A 110 -3.44 4.43 42.74
CA ILE A 110 -2.07 3.94 42.77
C ILE A 110 -1.51 4.01 41.35
N SER A 111 -0.43 4.77 41.16
CA SER A 111 0.25 4.83 39.86
C SER A 111 1.06 3.56 39.63
N ILE A 112 0.69 2.79 38.61
CA ILE A 112 1.43 1.62 38.15
C ILE A 112 2.29 2.07 36.97
N GLN A 113 3.56 1.67 36.97
CA GLN A 113 4.51 2.06 35.93
C GLN A 113 4.03 1.61 34.55
N ASP A 114 4.05 2.52 33.58
CA ASP A 114 3.62 2.34 32.18
C ASP A 114 2.11 2.10 31.93
N TYR A 115 1.30 1.89 32.97
CA TYR A 115 -0.15 1.65 32.85
C TYR A 115 -0.99 2.85 33.30
N SER A 116 -1.99 3.19 32.51
CA SER A 116 -2.98 4.23 32.83
C SER A 116 -4.40 3.76 32.51
N LEU A 117 -5.38 4.23 33.28
CA LEU A 117 -6.78 3.94 33.05
C LEU A 117 -7.45 5.15 32.38
N ASP A 118 -8.08 4.95 31.23
CA ASP A 118 -9.00 5.95 30.69
C ASP A 118 -10.36 5.81 31.36
N TYR A 119 -10.69 6.77 32.23
CA TYR A 119 -11.94 6.78 32.97
C TYR A 119 -13.18 6.96 32.07
N SER A 120 -13.02 7.55 30.88
CA SER A 120 -14.14 7.79 29.97
C SER A 120 -14.54 6.53 29.20
N SER A 121 -13.57 5.81 28.66
CA SER A 121 -13.79 4.58 27.90
C SER A 121 -13.71 3.31 28.75
N GLN A 122 -13.22 3.38 29.99
CA GLN A 122 -12.92 2.25 30.88
C GLN A 122 -11.92 1.25 30.27
N LEU A 123 -10.97 1.75 29.48
CA LEU A 123 -9.92 0.94 28.86
C LEU A 123 -8.60 1.06 29.62
N LEU A 124 -7.90 -0.08 29.74
CA LEU A 124 -6.53 -0.12 30.23
C LEU A 124 -5.60 0.29 29.10
N LEU A 125 -4.75 1.28 29.36
CA LEU A 125 -3.74 1.75 28.42
C LEU A 125 -2.34 1.39 28.92
N PHE A 126 -1.49 0.90 28.03
CA PHE A 126 -0.07 0.71 28.24
C PHE A 126 0.71 1.68 27.34
N LYS A 127 1.41 2.65 27.93
CA LYS A 127 2.14 3.70 27.17
C LYS A 127 1.28 4.35 26.08
N ASP A 128 0.05 4.70 26.44
CA ASP A 128 -0.99 5.29 25.59
C ASP A 128 -1.68 4.34 24.56
N TRP A 129 -1.32 3.06 24.51
CA TRP A 129 -1.98 2.07 23.65
C TRP A 129 -2.98 1.22 24.41
N VAL A 130 -4.10 0.81 23.78
CA VAL A 130 -5.08 -0.07 24.40
C VAL A 130 -4.46 -1.45 24.65
N GLU A 131 -4.41 -1.85 25.92
CA GLU A 131 -3.91 -3.17 26.30
C GLU A 131 -4.96 -4.22 25.97
N VAL A 132 -4.56 -5.20 25.16
CA VAL A 132 -5.41 -6.31 24.72
C VAL A 132 -5.06 -7.56 25.53
N PRO A 133 -6.06 -8.24 26.13
CA PRO A 133 -5.87 -9.51 26.81
C PRO A 133 -5.18 -10.58 25.94
N ASN A 134 -4.66 -11.62 26.59
CA ASN A 134 -4.05 -12.75 25.89
C ASN A 134 -5.11 -13.73 25.34
N ASP A 135 -6.13 -13.18 24.67
CA ASP A 135 -7.19 -13.94 24.00
C ASP A 135 -6.94 -13.94 22.48
N PRO A 136 -6.67 -15.11 21.87
CA PRO A 136 -6.40 -15.20 20.44
C PRO A 136 -7.60 -14.78 19.58
N THR A 137 -8.84 -14.90 20.08
CA THR A 137 -10.04 -14.54 19.30
C THR A 137 -10.13 -13.02 19.08
N ILE A 138 -9.83 -12.25 20.12
CA ILE A 138 -9.78 -10.79 20.07
C ILE A 138 -8.60 -10.33 19.20
N GLN A 139 -7.43 -10.94 19.40
CA GLN A 139 -6.24 -10.62 18.59
C GLN A 139 -6.48 -10.91 17.09
N LEU A 140 -7.10 -12.04 16.75
CA LEU A 140 -7.45 -12.37 15.36
C LEU A 140 -8.43 -11.38 14.75
N SER A 141 -9.47 -11.00 15.50
CA SER A 141 -10.48 -10.06 14.99
C SER A 141 -9.93 -8.65 14.77
N ILE A 142 -8.95 -8.20 15.58
CA ILE A 142 -8.17 -6.99 15.31
C ILE A 142 -7.41 -7.14 13.98
N LEU A 143 -6.68 -8.25 13.80
CA LEU A 143 -5.89 -8.45 12.58
C LEU A 143 -6.74 -8.54 11.32
N GLN A 144 -7.87 -9.24 11.37
CA GLN A 144 -8.81 -9.30 10.25
C GLN A 144 -9.29 -7.91 9.83
N LYS A 145 -9.58 -7.03 10.78
CA LYS A 145 -9.99 -5.65 10.48
C LYS A 145 -8.85 -4.79 9.95
N CYS A 146 -7.63 -4.99 10.43
CA CYS A 146 -6.48 -4.20 9.99
C CYS A 146 -5.86 -4.70 8.68
N HIS A 147 -6.01 -5.99 8.37
CA HIS A 147 -5.33 -6.65 7.24
C HIS A 147 -6.28 -7.11 6.13
N ASP A 148 -7.37 -7.80 6.49
CA ASP A 148 -8.30 -8.40 5.52
C ASP A 148 -9.39 -7.41 5.07
N TYR A 149 -9.46 -6.23 5.68
CA TYR A 149 -10.42 -5.22 5.27
C TYR A 149 -10.15 -4.76 3.82
N PRO A 150 -11.16 -4.72 2.93
CA PRO A 150 -10.95 -4.46 1.50
C PRO A 150 -10.17 -3.17 1.20
N LEU A 151 -10.35 -2.12 2.01
CA LEU A 151 -9.63 -0.86 1.84
C LEU A 151 -8.23 -0.85 2.46
N ALA A 152 -7.90 -1.79 3.36
CA ALA A 152 -6.56 -1.91 3.92
C ALA A 152 -5.54 -2.46 2.91
N GLY A 153 -6.02 -3.23 1.93
CA GLY A 153 -5.22 -3.70 0.80
C GLY A 153 -4.15 -4.73 1.17
N HIS A 154 -4.43 -5.60 2.16
CA HIS A 154 -3.54 -6.69 2.57
C HIS A 154 -2.08 -6.25 2.83
N PRO A 155 -1.86 -5.35 3.80
CA PRO A 155 -0.54 -4.81 4.10
C PRO A 155 0.46 -5.93 4.49
N GLY A 156 1.72 -5.77 4.07
CA GLY A 156 2.80 -6.67 4.49
C GLY A 156 3.09 -6.55 6.00
N GLN A 157 3.82 -7.54 6.55
CA GLN A 157 4.07 -7.71 7.99
C GLN A 157 4.41 -6.42 8.75
N GLU A 158 5.39 -5.65 8.27
CA GLU A 158 5.81 -4.41 8.95
C GLU A 158 4.74 -3.32 8.93
N LYS A 159 3.97 -3.22 7.84
CA LYS A 159 2.89 -2.24 7.72
C LYS A 159 1.74 -2.62 8.65
N THR A 160 1.35 -3.90 8.66
CA THR A 160 0.32 -4.41 9.57
C THR A 160 0.71 -4.18 11.03
N LEU A 161 1.97 -4.45 11.39
CA LEU A 161 2.46 -4.19 12.75
C LEU A 161 2.35 -2.72 13.13
N LYS A 162 2.71 -1.80 12.22
CA LYS A 162 2.57 -0.36 12.46
C LYS A 162 1.11 0.04 12.63
N LEU A 163 0.22 -0.48 11.79
CA LEU A 163 -1.22 -0.18 11.85
C LEU A 163 -1.84 -0.63 13.17
N VAL A 164 -1.55 -1.85 13.61
CA VAL A 164 -2.09 -2.39 14.87
C VAL A 164 -1.52 -1.64 16.07
N LYS A 165 -0.21 -1.38 16.07
CA LYS A 165 0.50 -0.71 17.17
C LYS A 165 0.08 0.76 17.37
N TRP A 166 -0.67 1.35 16.42
CA TRP A 166 -1.20 2.70 16.63
C TRP A 166 -2.24 2.75 17.74
N ASP A 167 -3.10 1.72 17.83
CA ASP A 167 -4.23 1.72 18.75
C ASP A 167 -4.14 0.62 19.82
N PHE A 168 -3.48 -0.51 19.53
CA PHE A 168 -3.49 -1.71 20.36
C PHE A 168 -2.09 -2.20 20.72
N HIS A 169 -1.99 -2.82 21.89
CA HIS A 169 -0.78 -3.47 22.37
C HIS A 169 -1.12 -4.79 23.09
N TRP A 170 -0.27 -5.82 22.89
CA TRP A 170 -0.28 -7.04 23.71
C TRP A 170 1.08 -7.74 23.64
N SER A 171 1.34 -8.60 24.63
CA SER A 171 2.56 -9.41 24.68
C SER A 171 2.62 -10.41 23.52
N GLY A 172 3.74 -10.45 22.79
CA GLY A 172 3.90 -11.35 21.65
C GLY A 172 3.26 -10.90 20.33
N MET A 173 2.67 -9.70 20.27
CA MET A 173 2.00 -9.15 19.09
C MET A 173 2.82 -9.25 17.80
N THR A 174 4.12 -8.98 17.87
CA THR A 174 4.99 -9.00 16.68
C THR A 174 5.03 -10.38 16.02
N GLN A 175 5.15 -11.44 16.82
CA GLN A 175 5.23 -12.79 16.30
C GLN A 175 3.87 -13.23 15.75
N PHE A 176 2.80 -12.95 16.51
CA PHE A 176 1.43 -13.25 16.11
C PHE A 176 1.05 -12.61 14.76
N ILE A 177 1.40 -11.33 14.55
CA ILE A 177 1.18 -10.63 13.28
C ILE A 177 1.98 -11.25 12.14
N LYS A 178 3.25 -11.60 12.38
CA LYS A 178 4.10 -12.21 11.36
C LYS A 178 3.52 -13.54 10.89
N ASP A 179 3.09 -14.38 11.83
CA ASP A 179 2.51 -15.68 11.57
C ASP A 179 1.20 -15.54 10.79
N TYR A 180 0.30 -14.66 11.24
CA TYR A 180 -0.96 -14.38 10.55
C TYR A 180 -0.75 -13.90 9.11
N VAL A 181 0.04 -12.86 8.89
CA VAL A 181 0.29 -12.32 7.53
C VAL A 181 1.02 -13.35 6.66
N SER A 182 1.88 -14.19 7.23
CA SER A 182 2.58 -15.27 6.49
C SER A 182 1.63 -16.36 6.01
N SER A 183 0.56 -16.63 6.77
CA SER A 183 -0.47 -17.61 6.43
C SER A 183 -1.52 -17.08 5.44
N CYS A 184 -1.53 -15.79 5.13
CA CYS A 184 -2.50 -15.22 4.21
C CYS A 184 -2.25 -15.67 2.76
N GLN A 185 -3.23 -16.36 2.18
CA GLN A 185 -3.16 -16.86 0.81
C GLN A 185 -3.11 -15.73 -0.23
N GLN A 186 -3.84 -14.63 -0.02
CA GLN A 186 -3.86 -13.50 -0.96
C GLN A 186 -2.49 -12.82 -1.02
N CYS A 187 -1.90 -12.56 0.15
CA CYS A 187 -0.54 -12.04 0.26
C CYS A 187 0.46 -13.00 -0.38
N SER A 188 0.37 -14.30 -0.08
CA SER A 188 1.28 -15.31 -0.62
C SER A 188 1.25 -15.38 -2.16
N ARG A 189 0.05 -15.34 -2.76
CA ARG A 189 -0.13 -15.35 -4.22
C ARG A 189 0.38 -14.08 -4.91
N ASN A 190 0.20 -12.92 -4.28
CA ASN A 190 0.57 -11.62 -4.85
C ASN A 190 2.01 -11.21 -4.52
N LYS A 191 2.70 -11.94 -3.64
CA LYS A 191 4.05 -11.60 -3.23
C LYS A 191 5.02 -11.86 -4.38
N ASN A 192 5.60 -10.77 -4.89
CA ASN A 192 6.68 -10.87 -5.86
C ASN A 192 7.91 -11.49 -5.19
N ILE A 193 8.48 -12.51 -5.84
CA ILE A 193 9.72 -13.13 -5.41
C ILE A 193 10.86 -12.12 -5.66
N HIS A 194 11.35 -11.49 -4.59
CA HIS A 194 12.42 -10.49 -4.69
C HIS A 194 13.84 -11.07 -4.75
N HIS A 195 14.00 -12.40 -4.68
CA HIS A 195 15.32 -13.03 -4.87
C HIS A 195 15.54 -13.36 -6.35
N LYS A 196 16.78 -13.15 -6.83
CA LYS A 196 17.21 -13.69 -8.13
C LYS A 196 17.12 -15.21 -8.06
N LYS A 197 16.57 -15.86 -9.08
CA LYS A 197 16.66 -17.33 -9.20
C LYS A 197 18.13 -17.72 -9.03
N PHE A 198 18.47 -18.42 -7.95
CA PHE A 198 19.82 -18.96 -7.69
C PHE A 198 20.09 -20.19 -8.55
N VAL A 199 19.74 -20.11 -9.82
CA VAL A 199 19.94 -21.17 -10.79
C VAL A 199 20.77 -20.57 -11.89
N PHE A 200 22.01 -21.06 -12.03
CA PHE A 200 22.77 -20.84 -13.25
C PHE A 200 21.93 -21.37 -14.40
N LEU A 201 21.65 -20.52 -15.39
CA LEU A 201 21.02 -20.96 -16.63
C LEU A 201 21.85 -22.15 -17.14
N LYS A 202 21.27 -23.35 -17.15
CA LYS A 202 21.91 -24.51 -17.76
C LYS A 202 21.75 -24.34 -19.27
N PRO A 203 22.80 -24.00 -20.02
CA PRO A 203 22.70 -24.00 -21.48
C PRO A 203 22.36 -25.41 -21.93
N LEU A 204 21.55 -25.52 -22.98
CA LEU A 204 21.32 -26.81 -23.64
C LEU A 204 22.66 -27.31 -24.20
N PRO A 205 22.92 -28.63 -24.21
CA PRO A 205 24.15 -29.17 -24.78
C PRO A 205 24.26 -28.78 -26.25
N ILE A 206 25.45 -28.37 -26.68
CA ILE A 206 25.72 -28.06 -28.09
C ILE A 206 25.68 -29.38 -28.87
N PRO A 207 24.89 -29.50 -29.95
CA PRO A 207 24.86 -30.72 -30.75
C PRO A 207 26.21 -30.95 -31.45
N ASN A 208 26.65 -32.21 -31.52
CA ASN A 208 27.96 -32.62 -32.06
C ASN A 208 28.06 -32.57 -33.60
N GLY A 209 27.07 -32.02 -34.28
CA GLY A 209 26.98 -32.02 -35.72
C GLY A 209 25.66 -31.44 -36.24
N PRO A 210 25.61 -31.10 -37.54
CA PRO A 210 24.39 -30.60 -38.16
C PRO A 210 23.29 -31.66 -38.12
N TRP A 211 22.03 -31.22 -37.98
CA TRP A 211 20.81 -32.05 -37.98
C TRP A 211 20.60 -33.03 -36.79
N ILE A 212 21.49 -33.04 -35.79
CA ILE A 212 21.37 -33.93 -34.61
C ILE A 212 20.31 -33.46 -33.61
N CYS A 213 20.02 -32.15 -33.57
CA CYS A 213 18.98 -31.59 -32.71
C CYS A 213 18.22 -30.49 -33.46
N LEU A 214 16.90 -30.64 -33.56
CA LEU A 214 15.99 -29.67 -34.17
C LEU A 214 15.08 -29.09 -33.10
N TYR A 215 15.18 -27.79 -32.83
CA TYR A 215 14.27 -27.08 -31.95
C TYR A 215 13.25 -26.32 -32.81
N GLY A 216 12.03 -26.83 -32.89
CA GLY A 216 10.92 -26.16 -33.53
C GLY A 216 10.12 -25.35 -32.51
N PHE A 217 9.95 -24.05 -32.73
CA PHE A 217 8.94 -23.26 -32.04
C PHE A 217 7.68 -23.25 -32.90
N HIS A 218 6.61 -23.88 -32.44
CA HIS A 218 5.36 -23.89 -33.17
C HIS A 218 4.67 -22.53 -32.98
N HIS A 219 4.85 -21.62 -33.91
CA HIS A 219 4.03 -20.41 -34.01
C HIS A 219 2.73 -20.80 -34.72
N SER A 220 1.73 -21.27 -33.97
CA SER A 220 0.38 -21.43 -34.53
C SER A 220 -0.28 -20.05 -34.62
N PRO A 221 -0.88 -19.74 -35.77
CA PRO A 221 -2.32 -19.63 -35.81
C PRO A 221 -2.88 -20.73 -36.72
N ALA A 222 -3.99 -21.35 -36.32
CA ALA A 222 -4.81 -22.15 -37.23
C ALA A 222 -5.06 -21.36 -38.54
N THR A 223 -5.12 -21.95 -39.74
CA THR A 223 -5.87 -23.13 -40.17
C THR A 223 -5.27 -23.63 -41.48
N VAL A 224 -5.03 -24.93 -41.65
CA VAL A 224 -4.70 -25.52 -42.96
C VAL A 224 -6.00 -26.04 -43.58
N GLN A 225 -6.52 -25.36 -44.60
CA GLN A 225 -7.50 -25.94 -45.52
C GLN A 225 -6.74 -26.51 -46.70
N PHE A 226 -6.92 -27.81 -46.96
CA PHE A 226 -6.51 -28.44 -48.20
C PHE A 226 -7.62 -28.29 -49.24
N ILE A 227 -7.25 -27.92 -50.46
CA ILE A 227 -7.99 -28.27 -51.70
C ILE A 227 -7.24 -29.45 -52.31
#